data_AF-A0A9D4RX72-F1
#
_entry.id   AF-A0A9D4RX72-F1
#
_cell.length_a   1.000
_cell.length_b   1.000
_cell.length_c   1.000
_cell.angle_alpha   90.00
_cell.angle_beta   90.00
_cell.angle_gamma   90.00
#
_symmetry.space_group_name_H-M   'P 1'
#
loop_
_entity.id
_entity.type
_entity.pdbx_description
1 polymer ?
#
loop_
_entity_poly.entity_id
_entity_poly.type
_entity_poly.pdbx_seq_one_letter_code
_entity_poly.pdbx_strand_id
1 'polypeptide(L)'
;MHPQVQGVTSPPVVPVPQVDRSGFCDYELLELAKVTFLSARQGENESVDDWADRVCTLAGNAYRDLSEEYVLKKTILRLCMDAKERVWRESNKS
;
A
#
# COMPACT_ATOMS: atom_id res chain seq x y z
N MET A 1 5.10 29.67 58.50
CA MET A 1 4.26 29.94 57.32
C MET A 1 4.55 28.84 56.30
N HIS A 2 3.64 27.89 56.13
CA HIS A 2 3.76 26.81 55.14
C HIS A 2 2.76 27.07 54.01
N PRO A 3 3.16 27.04 52.72
CA PRO A 3 2.21 27.11 51.63
C PRO A 3 1.63 25.72 51.34
N GLN A 4 0.30 25.64 51.27
CA GLN A 4 -0.42 24.45 50.82
C GLN A 4 -0.21 24.23 49.33
N VAL A 5 0.16 23.01 48.96
CA VAL A 5 0.26 22.56 47.57
C VAL A 5 -1.14 22.08 47.16
N GLN A 6 -1.82 22.84 46.30
CA GLN A 6 -3.14 22.48 45.79
C GLN A 6 -3.04 21.37 44.73
N GLY A 7 -4.01 20.46 44.80
CA GLY A 7 -4.02 19.17 44.12
C GLY A 7 -3.99 19.24 42.60
N VAL A 8 -3.20 18.35 42.02
CA VAL A 8 -3.18 18.06 40.58
C VAL A 8 -4.40 17.22 40.27
N THR A 9 -5.44 17.82 39.67
CA THR A 9 -6.59 17.06 39.20
C THR A 9 -6.24 16.45 37.84
N SER A 10 -6.11 15.11 37.80
CA SER A 10 -5.96 14.39 36.55
C SER A 10 -7.13 14.68 35.61
N PRO A 11 -6.89 14.88 34.30
CA PRO A 11 -7.98 15.06 33.35
C PRO A 11 -8.83 13.77 33.28
N PRO A 12 -10.15 13.89 33.05
CA PRO A 12 -11.00 12.71 32.88
C PRO A 12 -10.52 11.90 31.68
N VAL A 13 -10.25 10.61 31.89
CA VAL A 13 -10.02 9.65 30.81
C VAL A 13 -11.32 9.55 30.01
N VAL A 14 -11.36 10.23 28.87
CA VAL A 14 -12.41 10.04 27.88
C VAL A 14 -12.26 8.62 27.35
N PRO A 15 -13.30 7.76 27.37
CA PRO A 15 -13.22 6.46 26.74
C PRO A 15 -13.00 6.68 25.25
N VAL A 16 -11.79 6.37 24.75
CA VAL A 16 -11.53 6.33 23.32
C VAL A 16 -12.44 5.23 22.77
N PRO A 17 -13.37 5.52 21.84
CA PRO A 17 -14.15 4.49 21.20
C PRO A 17 -13.15 3.51 20.56
N GLN A 18 -13.16 2.28 21.06
CA GLN A 18 -12.42 1.17 20.47
C GLN A 18 -13.04 0.96 19.10
N VAL A 19 -12.43 1.55 18.07
CA VAL A 19 -12.80 1.27 16.68
C VAL A 19 -12.59 -0.22 16.52
N ASP A 20 -13.69 -0.94 16.32
CA ASP A 20 -13.69 -2.37 16.06
C ASP A 20 -12.72 -2.62 14.91
N ARG A 21 -11.61 -3.29 15.21
CA ARG A 21 -10.57 -3.63 14.24
C ARG A 21 -11.00 -4.78 13.31
N SER A 22 -12.22 -5.30 13.48
CA SER A 22 -12.79 -6.29 12.61
C SER A 22 -13.69 -5.63 11.57
N GLY A 23 -13.50 -5.99 10.30
CA GLY A 23 -14.58 -5.80 9.34
C GLY A 23 -14.21 -5.38 7.92
N PHE A 24 -12.93 -5.46 7.50
CA PHE A 24 -12.73 -5.61 6.05
C PHE A 24 -13.10 -7.04 5.69
N CYS A 25 -14.11 -7.19 4.84
CA CYS A 25 -14.44 -8.47 4.24
C CYS A 25 -13.27 -8.90 3.33
N ASP A 26 -12.95 -10.20 3.28
CA ASP A 26 -11.84 -10.73 2.46
C ASP A 26 -11.90 -10.28 1.00
N TYR A 27 -13.11 -10.08 0.48
CA TYR A 27 -13.34 -9.53 -0.85
C TYR A 27 -12.83 -8.10 -1.00
N GLU A 28 -13.06 -7.24 -0.01
CA GLU A 28 -12.59 -5.84 -0.02
C GLU A 28 -11.06 -5.79 0.05
N LEU A 29 -10.45 -6.70 0.81
CA LEU A 29 -8.99 -6.85 0.86
C LEU A 29 -8.42 -7.30 -0.50
N LEU A 30 -9.09 -8.22 -1.19
CA LEU A 30 -8.68 -8.70 -2.50
C LEU A 30 -8.80 -7.60 -3.57
N GLU A 31 -9.90 -6.85 -3.58
CA GLU A 31 -10.08 -5.72 -4.50
C GLU A 31 -9.07 -4.61 -4.23
N LEU A 32 -8.79 -4.32 -2.96
CA LEU A 32 -7.73 -3.38 -2.59
C LEU A 32 -6.37 -3.85 -3.11
N ALA A 33 -6.03 -5.13 -2.93
CA ALA A 33 -4.77 -5.70 -3.43
C ALA A 33 -4.64 -5.56 -4.96
N LYS A 34 -5.73 -5.82 -5.71
CA LYS A 34 -5.77 -5.59 -7.17
C LYS A 34 -5.55 -4.13 -7.52
N VAL A 35 -6.22 -3.20 -6.83
CA VAL A 35 -6.04 -1.76 -7.06
C VAL A 35 -4.60 -1.33 -6.74
N THR A 36 -4.01 -1.82 -5.65
CA THR A 36 -2.61 -1.54 -5.30
C THR A 36 -1.67 -2.05 -6.39
N PHE A 37 -1.85 -3.28 -6.87
CA PHE A 37 -1.07 -3.82 -7.99
C PHE A 37 -1.23 -3.00 -9.27
N LEU A 38 -2.47 -2.64 -9.65
CA LEU A 38 -2.78 -1.88 -10.86
C LEU A 38 -2.37 -0.41 -10.79
N SER A 39 -2.07 0.13 -9.61
CA SER A 39 -1.60 1.51 -9.43
C SER A 39 -0.09 1.60 -9.22
N ALA A 40 0.58 0.48 -8.95
CA ALA A 40 1.99 0.46 -8.63
C ALA A 40 2.85 1.03 -9.78
N ARG A 41 3.81 1.90 -9.45
CA ARG A 41 4.79 2.48 -10.39
C ARG A 41 6.20 2.32 -9.83
N GLN A 42 7.20 2.34 -10.70
CA GLN A 42 8.58 2.41 -10.25
C GLN A 42 8.81 3.76 -9.57
N GLY A 43 9.40 3.73 -8.37
CA GLY A 43 9.85 4.93 -7.66
C GLY A 43 11.00 5.61 -8.38
N GLU A 44 11.16 6.93 -8.21
CA GLU A 44 12.20 7.71 -8.92
C GLU A 44 13.63 7.21 -8.68
N ASN A 45 13.89 6.66 -7.48
CA ASN A 45 15.19 6.11 -7.08
C ASN A 45 15.15 4.60 -6.85
N GLU A 46 14.07 3.94 -7.27
CA GLU A 46 13.91 2.49 -7.10
C GLU A 46 14.64 1.75 -8.22
N SER A 47 15.46 0.77 -7.88
CA SER A 47 16.11 -0.07 -8.89
C SER A 47 15.07 -0.90 -9.66
N VAL A 48 15.41 -1.34 -10.86
CA VAL A 48 14.50 -2.19 -11.65
C VAL A 48 14.26 -3.52 -10.95
N ASP A 49 15.26 -4.06 -10.27
CA ASP A 49 15.18 -5.33 -9.54
C ASP A 49 14.25 -5.20 -8.33
N ASP A 50 14.44 -4.17 -7.49
CA ASP A 50 13.56 -3.90 -6.34
C ASP A 50 12.11 -3.66 -6.78
N TRP A 51 11.94 -2.95 -7.90
CA TRP A 51 10.64 -2.73 -8.50
C TRP A 51 9.99 -4.03 -8.96
N ALA A 52 10.74 -4.92 -9.63
CA ALA A 52 10.26 -6.21 -10.07
C ALA A 52 9.82 -7.10 -8.90
N ASP A 53 10.60 -7.15 -7.83
CA ASP A 53 10.29 -7.92 -6.62
C ASP A 53 9.02 -7.39 -5.93
N ARG A 54 8.88 -6.07 -5.84
CA ARG A 54 7.68 -5.43 -5.28
C ARG A 54 6.44 -5.70 -6.13
N VAL A 55 6.54 -5.59 -7.45
CA VAL A 55 5.40 -5.91 -8.35
C VAL A 55 5.03 -7.38 -8.27
N CYS A 56 6.00 -8.28 -8.19
CA CYS A 56 5.75 -9.71 -8.04
C CYS A 56 4.98 -10.01 -6.75
N THR A 57 5.41 -9.40 -5.63
CA THR A 57 4.72 -9.50 -4.34
C THR A 57 3.28 -8.98 -4.42
N LEU A 58 3.07 -7.82 -5.04
CA LEU A 58 1.73 -7.24 -5.22
C LEU A 58 0.84 -8.10 -6.11
N ALA A 59 1.38 -8.68 -7.19
CA ALA A 59 0.65 -9.57 -8.08
C ALA A 59 0.24 -10.87 -7.36
N GLY A 60 1.14 -11.44 -6.54
CA GLY A 60 0.85 -12.60 -5.71
C GLY A 60 -0.31 -12.36 -4.75
N ASN A 61 -0.37 -11.17 -4.13
CA ASN A 61 -1.48 -10.79 -3.26
C ASN A 61 -2.79 -10.53 -4.03
N ALA A 62 -2.71 -9.85 -5.18
CA ALA A 62 -3.86 -9.47 -6.00
C ALA A 62 -4.52 -10.67 -6.71
N TYR A 63 -3.76 -11.73 -6.96
CA TYR A 63 -4.17 -12.90 -7.74
C TYR A 63 -3.84 -14.21 -7.01
N ARG A 64 -3.87 -14.20 -5.67
CA ARG A 64 -3.48 -15.33 -4.81
C ARG A 64 -4.18 -16.65 -5.11
N ASP A 65 -5.38 -16.59 -5.68
CA ASP A 65 -6.22 -17.75 -6.00
C ASP A 65 -6.02 -18.26 -7.45
N LEU A 66 -5.06 -17.67 -8.19
CA LEU A 66 -4.75 -18.01 -9.58
C LEU A 66 -3.38 -18.69 -9.70
N SER A 67 -3.10 -19.26 -10.88
CA SER A 67 -1.83 -19.96 -11.12
C SER A 67 -0.63 -19.01 -11.08
N GLU A 68 0.53 -19.56 -10.72
CA GLU A 68 1.80 -18.84 -10.75
C GLU A 68 2.12 -18.27 -12.14
N GLU A 69 1.83 -19.03 -13.20
CA GLU A 69 1.97 -18.56 -14.59
C GLU A 69 1.13 -17.29 -14.84
N TYR A 70 -0.10 -17.26 -14.32
CA TYR A 70 -0.96 -16.08 -14.44
C TYR A 70 -0.39 -14.90 -13.67
N VAL A 71 0.07 -15.10 -12.43
CA VAL A 71 0.72 -14.08 -11.61
C VAL A 71 1.93 -13.50 -12.34
N LEU A 72 2.81 -14.35 -12.84
CA LEU A 72 4.01 -13.96 -13.58
C LEU A 72 3.66 -13.13 -14.83
N LYS A 73 2.67 -13.58 -15.61
CA LYS A 73 2.19 -12.85 -16.79
C LYS A 73 1.70 -11.45 -16.42
N LYS A 74 0.97 -11.31 -15.30
CA LYS A 74 0.50 -10.01 -14.82
C LYS A 74 1.65 -9.12 -14.35
N THR A 75 2.60 -9.67 -13.62
CA THR A 75 3.83 -8.96 -13.20
C THR A 75 4.56 -8.37 -14.41
N ILE A 76 4.84 -9.18 -15.43
CA ILE A 76 5.52 -8.73 -16.66
C ILE A 76 4.73 -7.61 -17.35
N LEU A 77 3.41 -7.79 -17.53
CA LEU A 77 2.57 -6.78 -18.15
C LEU A 77 2.63 -5.44 -17.39
N ARG A 78 2.61 -5.47 -16.06
CA ARG A 78 2.68 -4.26 -15.25
C ARG A 78 4.02 -3.54 -15.41
N LEU A 79 5.12 -4.30 -15.39
CA LEU A 79 6.46 -3.76 -15.62
C LEU A 79 6.57 -3.07 -16.98
N CYS A 80 6.08 -3.73 -18.05
CA CYS A 80 6.10 -3.16 -19.40
C CYS A 80 5.24 -1.90 -19.53
N MET A 81 4.06 -1.87 -18.88
CA MET A 81 3.17 -0.70 -18.91
C MET A 81 3.82 0.53 -18.29
N ASP A 82 4.42 0.41 -17.11
CA ASP A 82 5.09 1.55 -16.46
C ASP A 82 6.33 1.99 -17.25
N ALA A 83 7.10 1.05 -17.81
CA ALA A 83 8.23 1.39 -18.69
C ALA A 83 7.79 2.19 -19.92
N LYS A 84 6.72 1.76 -20.60
CA LYS A 84 6.15 2.49 -21.75
C LYS A 84 5.66 3.88 -21.37
N GLU A 85 4.97 4.00 -20.24
CA GLU A 85 4.47 5.26 -19.69
C GLU A 85 5.61 6.24 -19.37
N ARG A 86 6.73 5.74 -18.81
CA ARG A 86 7.93 6.55 -18.54
C ARG A 86 8.53 7.12 -19.82
N VAL A 87 8.76 6.27 -20.83
CA VAL A 87 9.28 6.69 -22.14
C VAL A 87 8.36 7.73 -22.78
N TRP A 88 7.04 7.53 -22.69
CA TRP A 88 6.07 8.49 -23.20
C TRP A 88 6.14 9.84 -22.48
N ARG A 89 6.22 9.86 -21.14
CA ARG A 89 6.36 11.09 -20.35
C ARG A 89 7.64 11.85 -20.66
N GLU A 90 8.74 11.14 -20.84
CA GLU A 90 10.04 11.73 -21.22
C GLU A 90 9.99 12.35 -22.62
N SER A 91 9.27 11.71 -23.56
CA SER A 91 9.11 12.21 -24.93
C SER A 91 8.24 13.46 -25.06
N ASN A 92 7.35 13.73 -24.10
CA ASN A 92 6.38 14.83 -24.15
C ASN A 92 6.70 15.98 -23.17
N LYS A 93 7.93 16.04 -22.66
CA LYS A 93 8.40 17.08 -21.72
C LYS A 93 8.89 18.38 -22.41
N SER A 94 8.56 18.60 -23.68
CA SER A 94 8.95 19.80 -24.45
C SER A 94 8.15 21.05 -24.08
#